data_AF-F9ZD56-F1
#
_entry.id   AF-F9ZD56-F1
#
_cell.length_a   1.000
_cell.length_b   1.000
_cell.length_c   1.000
_cell.angle_alpha   90.00
_cell.angle_beta   90.00
_cell.angle_gamma   90.00
#
_symmetry.space_group_name_H-M   'P 1'
#
loop_
_entity.id
_entity.type
_entity.pdbx_description
1 polymer ?
#
loop_
_entity_poly.entity_id
_entity_poly.type
_entity_poly.pdbx_seq_one_letter_code
_entity_poly.pdbx_strand_id
1 'polypeptide(L)'
;MECLIKSINCQEIERITGEDLKTIKQWKKVTKKVPVSAIRLLRLYIDGEASALLGKDWNGHIFKNNLLFIPEWRRGLIPDEIRALFWQGQLVSTLKTEIELLKQELERRNQEIDNLEVKADFYRRQLVLESRFGLILQRSFS
;
A
#
# COMPACT_ATOMS: atom_id res chain seq x y z
N MET A 1 25.94 19.86 13.14
CA MET A 1 26.67 18.60 12.88
C MET A 1 27.76 18.34 13.92
N GLU A 2 28.63 19.31 14.26
CA GLU A 2 29.63 19.12 15.32
C GLU A 2 29.06 19.04 16.75
N CYS A 3 27.89 19.63 17.00
CA CYS A 3 27.31 19.68 18.35
C CYS A 3 26.85 18.30 18.86
N LEU A 4 26.31 17.44 17.99
CA LEU A 4 25.77 16.12 18.36
C LEU A 4 26.84 15.19 18.95
N ILE A 5 28.04 15.18 18.36
CA ILE A 5 29.16 14.34 18.83
C ILE A 5 29.77 14.91 20.12
N LYS A 6 29.73 16.24 20.29
CA LYS A 6 30.28 16.91 21.48
C LYS A 6 29.40 16.76 22.72
N SER A 7 28.07 16.70 22.55
CA SER A 7 27.11 16.60 23.66
C SER A 7 26.94 15.20 24.25
N ILE A 8 27.40 14.14 23.57
CA ILE A 8 27.09 12.75 23.91
C ILE A 8 28.28 12.03 24.52
N ASN A 9 28.04 11.12 25.47
CA ASN A 9 29.10 10.33 26.09
C ASN A 9 29.81 9.43 25.06
N CYS A 10 31.13 9.25 25.19
CA CYS A 10 31.92 8.41 24.29
C CYS A 10 31.45 6.94 24.31
N GLN A 11 31.00 6.44 25.47
CA GLN A 11 30.47 5.08 25.62
C GLN A 11 29.15 4.87 24.87
N GLU A 12 28.35 5.93 24.76
CA GLU A 12 27.06 5.87 24.07
C GLU A 12 27.27 5.93 22.55
N ILE A 13 28.24 6.72 22.09
CA ILE A 13 28.70 6.69 20.69
C ILE A 13 29.26 5.32 20.34
N GLU A 14 30.08 4.71 21.20
CA GLU A 14 30.62 3.36 21.01
C GLU A 14 29.50 2.32 20.87
N ARG A 15 28.49 2.38 21.73
CA ARG A 15 27.32 1.49 21.66
C ARG A 15 26.53 1.66 20.36
N ILE A 16 26.41 2.88 19.84
CA ILE A 16 25.61 3.18 18.64
C ILE A 16 26.39 2.84 17.35
N THR A 17 27.68 3.19 17.29
CA THR A 17 28.48 3.05 16.07
C THR A 17 29.35 1.80 16.03
N GLY A 18 29.59 1.14 17.17
CA GLY A 18 30.45 -0.05 17.28
C GLY A 18 31.95 0.24 17.11
N GLU A 19 32.36 1.49 17.27
CA GLU A 19 33.71 1.97 16.94
C GLU A 19 34.58 2.12 18.19
N ASP A 20 35.89 1.94 18.04
CA ASP A 20 36.82 1.99 19.18
C ASP A 20 36.85 3.37 19.85
N LEU A 21 36.99 3.37 21.18
CA LEU A 21 37.06 4.57 22.02
C LEU A 21 38.17 5.53 21.60
N LYS A 22 39.29 5.04 21.04
CA LYS A 22 40.36 5.92 20.53
C LYS A 22 39.89 6.70 19.30
N THR A 23 39.21 6.04 18.37
CA THR A 23 38.63 6.66 17.17
C THR A 23 37.55 7.69 17.55
N ILE A 24 36.68 7.35 18.51
CA ILE A 24 35.64 8.27 19.00
C ILE A 24 36.24 9.51 19.68
N LYS A 25 37.30 9.34 20.47
CA LYS A 25 38.02 10.48 21.07
C LYS A 25 38.65 11.38 20.00
N GLN A 26 39.16 10.82 18.92
CA GLN A 26 39.69 11.60 17.78
C GLN A 26 38.59 12.34 17.02
N TRP A 27 37.39 11.74 16.89
CA TRP A 27 36.22 12.41 16.33
C TRP A 27 35.77 13.61 17.17
N LYS A 28 35.70 13.46 18.50
CA LYS A 28 35.37 14.57 19.41
C LYS A 28 36.38 15.71 19.37
N LYS A 29 37.67 15.38 19.22
CA LYS A 29 38.77 16.34 19.09
C LYS A 29 38.89 16.94 17.68
N VAL A 30 37.99 16.60 16.75
CA VAL A 30 37.97 17.04 15.34
C VAL A 30 39.25 16.68 14.58
N THR A 31 40.06 15.74 15.12
CA THR A 31 41.35 15.37 14.55
C THR A 31 41.20 14.38 13.39
N LYS A 32 40.07 13.68 13.34
CA LYS A 32 39.72 12.70 12.29
C LYS A 32 38.29 12.95 11.83
N LYS A 33 38.06 12.98 10.52
CA LYS A 33 36.71 13.13 9.96
C LYS A 33 35.84 11.94 10.35
N VAL A 34 34.62 12.22 10.75
CA VAL A 34 33.62 11.21 11.12
C VAL A 34 33.04 10.63 9.82
N PRO A 35 32.98 9.30 9.67
CA PRO A 35 32.33 8.67 8.53
C PRO A 35 30.87 9.11 8.39
N VAL A 36 30.41 9.28 7.15
CA VAL A 36 29.03 9.69 6.85
C VAL A 36 28.02 8.68 7.41
N SER A 37 28.35 7.39 7.37
CA SER A 37 27.54 6.30 7.96
C SER A 37 27.34 6.48 9.46
N ALA A 38 28.42 6.77 10.20
CA ALA A 38 28.35 7.03 11.64
C ALA A 38 27.50 8.26 11.96
N ILE A 39 27.60 9.33 11.17
CA ILE A 39 26.75 10.52 11.33
C ILE A 39 25.27 10.17 11.12
N ARG A 40 24.94 9.36 10.11
CA ARG A 40 23.56 8.93 9.84
C ARG A 40 22.97 8.09 10.97
N LEU A 41 23.76 7.15 11.51
CA LEU A 41 23.35 6.33 12.64
C LEU A 41 23.12 7.17 13.90
N LEU A 42 24.01 8.12 14.17
CA LEU A 42 23.87 9.03 15.29
C LEU A 42 22.59 9.87 15.15
N ARG A 43 22.31 10.45 13.97
CA ARG A 43 21.06 11.18 13.72
C ARG A 43 19.82 10.34 13.94
N LEU A 44 19.82 9.10 13.45
CA LEU A 44 18.70 8.18 13.66
C LEU A 44 18.48 7.88 15.15
N TYR A 45 19.55 7.63 15.90
CA TYR A 45 19.43 7.23 17.31
C TYR A 45 19.13 8.41 18.25
N ILE A 46 19.65 9.59 17.93
CA ILE A 46 19.55 10.79 18.80
C ILE A 46 18.34 11.63 18.42
N ASP A 47 18.25 12.02 17.16
CA ASP A 47 17.17 12.90 16.66
C ASP A 47 15.92 12.08 16.33
N GLY A 48 16.06 10.75 16.24
CA GLY A 48 14.99 9.85 15.78
C GLY A 48 14.74 9.94 14.28
N GLU A 49 15.53 10.72 13.54
CA GLU A 49 15.20 11.08 12.16
C GLU A 49 15.40 9.88 11.21
N ALA A 50 14.29 9.33 10.70
CA ALA A 50 14.30 8.16 9.82
C ALA A 50 14.96 8.45 8.46
N SER A 51 14.79 9.68 7.96
CA SER A 51 15.33 10.15 6.67
C SER A 51 16.85 10.00 6.57
N ALA A 52 17.55 10.09 7.70
CA ALA A 52 19.00 10.04 7.77
C ALA A 52 19.55 8.71 7.25
N LEU A 53 18.80 7.62 7.40
CA LEU A 53 19.22 6.27 6.99
C LEU A 53 18.38 5.72 5.84
N LEU A 54 17.07 5.96 5.85
CA LEU A 54 16.12 5.32 4.92
C LEU A 54 15.84 6.14 3.65
N GLY A 55 16.31 7.38 3.59
CA GLY A 55 16.21 8.23 2.40
C GLY A 55 15.05 9.23 2.44
N LYS A 56 14.79 9.88 1.30
CA LYS A 56 13.90 11.05 1.20
C LYS A 56 12.43 10.72 1.49
N ASP A 57 11.99 9.50 1.23
CA ASP A 57 10.61 9.07 1.46
C ASP A 57 10.25 9.03 2.95
N TRP A 58 11.26 8.99 3.81
CA TRP A 58 11.14 8.98 5.27
C TRP A 58 11.31 10.37 5.89
N ASN A 59 11.29 11.43 5.09
CA ASN A 59 11.33 12.80 5.60
C ASN A 59 10.16 13.06 6.57
N GLY A 60 10.47 13.69 7.70
CA GLY A 60 9.50 13.97 8.76
C GLY A 60 9.10 12.77 9.62
N HIS A 61 9.53 11.55 9.29
CA HIS A 61 9.28 10.37 10.11
C HIS A 61 10.29 10.29 11.26
N ILE A 62 9.78 10.02 12.46
CA ILE A 62 10.60 10.03 13.68
C ILE A 62 10.45 8.70 14.42
N PHE A 63 11.57 8.05 14.71
CA PHE A 63 11.66 6.91 15.62
C PHE A 63 11.95 7.40 17.03
N LYS A 64 11.02 7.17 17.95
CA LYS A 64 11.19 7.54 19.36
C LYS A 64 10.52 6.51 20.26
N ASN A 65 11.21 6.11 21.33
CA ASN A 65 10.70 5.15 22.32
C ASN A 65 10.19 3.84 21.67
N ASN A 66 10.89 3.34 20.65
CA ASN A 66 10.51 2.14 19.89
C ASN A 66 9.18 2.26 19.12
N LEU A 67 8.72 3.50 18.88
CA LEU A 67 7.55 3.80 18.05
C LEU A 67 7.97 4.58 16.81
N LEU A 68 7.27 4.34 15.70
CA LEU A 68 7.39 5.12 14.47
C LEU A 68 6.32 6.20 14.43
N PHE A 69 6.73 7.47 14.44
CA PHE A 69 5.85 8.60 14.23
C PHE A 69 5.84 8.98 12.76
N ILE A 70 4.66 8.91 12.16
CA ILE A 70 4.38 9.37 10.79
C ILE A 70 3.98 10.84 10.87
N PRO A 71 4.44 11.71 9.96
CA PRO A 71 3.92 13.07 9.84
C PRO A 71 2.38 13.08 9.86
N GLU A 72 1.80 14.08 10.52
CA GLU A 72 0.33 14.25 10.63
C GLU A 72 -0.38 13.25 11.56
N TRP A 73 0.29 12.19 12.01
CA TRP A 73 -0.30 11.21 12.92
C TRP A 73 -0.01 11.60 14.37
N ARG A 74 -1.07 11.69 15.19
CA ARG A 74 -0.94 12.08 16.61
C ARG A 74 -0.26 11.02 17.47
N ARG A 75 -0.27 9.76 17.04
CA ARG A 75 0.27 8.62 17.77
C ARG A 75 1.39 7.95 16.97
N GLY A 76 2.39 7.45 17.68
CA GLY A 76 3.41 6.58 17.10
C GLY A 76 2.87 5.15 16.91
N LEU A 77 3.45 4.42 15.97
CA LEU A 77 3.08 3.06 15.64
C LEU A 77 4.02 2.05 16.28
N ILE A 78 3.41 1.01 16.82
CA ILE A 78 4.10 -0.18 17.34
C ILE A 78 4.44 -1.10 16.15
N PRO A 79 5.52 -1.90 16.20
CA PRO A 79 5.86 -2.83 15.11
C PRO A 79 4.71 -3.73 14.63
N ASP A 80 3.85 -4.18 15.54
CA ASP A 80 2.69 -5.00 15.19
C ASP A 80 1.61 -4.22 14.43
N GLU A 81 1.42 -2.93 14.76
CA GLU A 81 0.51 -2.05 14.00
C GLU A 81 1.06 -1.77 12.60
N ILE A 82 2.37 -1.59 12.45
CA ILE A 82 3.02 -1.42 11.14
C ILE A 82 2.77 -2.67 10.27
N ARG A 83 2.93 -3.86 10.86
CA ARG A 83 2.64 -5.13 10.18
C ARG A 83 1.16 -5.23 9.81
N ALA A 84 0.26 -4.85 10.72
CA ALA A 84 -1.17 -4.86 10.45
C ALA A 84 -1.56 -3.92 9.31
N LEU A 85 -0.98 -2.71 9.25
CA LEU A 85 -1.21 -1.74 8.17
C LEU A 85 -0.80 -2.31 6.80
N PHE A 86 0.33 -3.02 6.75
CA PHE A 86 0.77 -3.67 5.52
C PHE A 86 -0.26 -4.69 5.01
N TRP A 87 -0.73 -5.59 5.88
CA TRP A 87 -1.73 -6.60 5.51
C TRP A 87 -3.08 -5.99 5.18
N GLN A 88 -3.51 -4.95 5.90
CA GLN A 88 -4.72 -4.20 5.58
C GLN A 88 -4.63 -3.54 4.22
N GLY A 89 -3.48 -2.94 3.88
CA GLY A 89 -3.25 -2.37 2.55
C GLY A 89 -3.35 -3.41 1.45
N GLN A 90 -2.76 -4.59 1.65
CA GLN A 90 -2.89 -5.70 0.70
C GLN A 90 -4.33 -6.17 0.55
N LEU A 91 -5.05 -6.37 1.66
CA LEU A 91 -6.45 -6.78 1.64
C LEU A 91 -7.32 -5.76 0.88
N VAL A 92 -7.15 -4.46 1.16
CA VAL A 92 -7.88 -3.40 0.46
C VAL A 92 -7.58 -3.42 -1.05
N SER A 93 -6.32 -3.65 -1.44
CA SER A 93 -5.95 -3.78 -2.85
C SER A 93 -6.66 -4.95 -3.51
N THR A 94 -6.64 -6.13 -2.89
CA THR A 94 -7.28 -7.34 -3.42
C THR A 94 -8.79 -7.14 -3.54
N LEU A 95 -9.44 -6.63 -2.50
CA LEU A 95 -10.88 -6.37 -2.50
C LEU A 95 -11.28 -5.36 -3.58
N LYS A 96 -10.47 -4.33 -3.84
CA LYS A 96 -10.71 -3.37 -4.93
C LYS A 96 -10.72 -4.06 -6.28
N THR A 97 -9.73 -4.92 -6.56
CA THR A 97 -9.67 -5.69 -7.80
C THR A 97 -10.85 -6.64 -7.95
N GLU A 98 -11.23 -7.33 -6.87
CA GLU A 98 -12.38 -8.23 -6.88
C GLU A 98 -13.69 -7.50 -7.17
N ILE A 99 -13.92 -6.33 -6.56
CA ILE A 99 -15.07 -5.47 -6.84
C ILE A 99 -15.12 -5.06 -8.32
N GLU A 100 -13.98 -4.74 -8.91
CA GLU A 100 -13.89 -4.35 -10.31
C GLU A 100 -14.27 -5.51 -11.24
N LEU A 101 -13.75 -6.71 -10.99
CA LEU A 101 -14.09 -7.93 -11.74
C LEU A 101 -15.57 -8.30 -11.60
N LEU A 102 -16.13 -8.21 -10.39
CA LEU A 102 -17.55 -8.50 -10.15
C LEU A 102 -18.45 -7.52 -10.89
N LYS A 103 -18.09 -6.23 -10.95
CA LYS A 103 -18.84 -5.23 -11.73
C LYS A 103 -18.79 -5.54 -13.22
N GLN A 104 -17.65 -5.94 -13.75
CA GLN A 104 -17.53 -6.33 -15.16
C GLN A 104 -18.35 -7.58 -15.47
N GLU A 105 -18.38 -8.57 -14.58
CA GLU A 105 -19.20 -9.76 -14.75
C GLU A 105 -20.68 -9.44 -14.72
N LEU A 106 -21.13 -8.57 -13.79
CA LEU A 106 -22.52 -8.12 -13.75
C LEU A 106 -22.94 -7.43 -15.04
N GLU A 107 -22.10 -6.54 -15.56
CA GLU A 107 -22.36 -5.85 -16.83
C GLU A 107 -22.48 -6.84 -18.00
N ARG A 108 -21.56 -7.81 -18.08
CA ARG A 108 -21.60 -8.88 -19.09
C ARG A 108 -22.90 -9.68 -19.02
N ARG A 109 -23.35 -10.03 -17.81
CA ARG A 109 -24.58 -10.80 -17.61
C ARG A 109 -25.83 -10.02 -17.95
N ASN A 110 -25.88 -8.73 -17.62
CA ASN A 110 -26.99 -7.86 -18.02
C ASN A 110 -27.11 -7.81 -19.55
N GLN A 111 -25.99 -7.62 -20.26
CA GLN A 111 -25.98 -7.63 -21.72
C GLN A 111 -26.42 -8.99 -22.31
N GLU A 112 -26.05 -10.10 -21.67
CA GLU A 112 -26.50 -11.43 -22.06
C GLU A 112 -28.02 -11.58 -21.90
N ILE A 113 -28.58 -11.10 -20.79
CA ILE A 113 -30.02 -11.12 -20.51
C ILE A 113 -30.77 -10.29 -21.56
N ASP A 114 -30.35 -9.04 -21.81
CA ASP A 114 -31.00 -8.16 -22.79
C ASP A 114 -31.04 -8.82 -24.19
N ASN A 115 -29.95 -9.46 -24.59
CA ASN A 115 -29.89 -10.19 -25.85
C ASN A 115 -30.83 -11.40 -25.90
N LEU A 116 -30.98 -12.12 -24.79
CA LEU A 116 -31.90 -13.25 -24.68
C LEU A 116 -33.36 -12.79 -24.70
N GLU A 117 -33.68 -11.66 -24.07
CA GLU A 117 -35.02 -11.07 -24.12
C GLU A 117 -35.43 -10.70 -25.54
N VAL A 118 -34.54 -10.04 -26.30
CA VAL A 118 -34.77 -9.72 -27.71
C VAL A 118 -35.02 -10.98 -28.54
N LYS A 119 -34.23 -12.04 -28.33
CA LYS A 119 -34.42 -13.33 -29.02
C LYS A 119 -35.75 -13.99 -28.63
N ALA A 120 -36.08 -14.00 -27.35
CA ALA A 120 -37.33 -14.59 -26.86
C ALA A 120 -38.55 -13.89 -27.46
N ASP A 121 -38.54 -12.56 -27.55
CA ASP A 121 -39.62 -11.79 -28.16
C ASP A 121 -39.73 -12.01 -29.67
N PHE A 122 -38.60 -12.14 -30.37
CA PHE A 122 -38.59 -12.54 -31.77
C PHE A 122 -39.27 -13.90 -31.99
N TYR A 123 -38.88 -14.92 -31.22
CA TYR A 123 -39.46 -16.26 -31.34
C TYR A 123 -40.94 -16.30 -30.95
N ARG A 124 -41.37 -15.54 -29.93
CA ARG A 124 -42.79 -15.38 -29.59
C ARG A 124 -43.59 -14.85 -30.78
N ARG A 125 -43.10 -13.80 -31.45
CA ARG A 125 -43.76 -13.23 -32.63
C ARG A 125 -43.81 -14.23 -33.79
N GLN A 126 -42.70 -14.94 -34.05
CA GLN A 126 -42.63 -15.96 -35.08
C GLN A 126 -43.65 -17.09 -34.83
N LEU A 127 -43.74 -17.59 -33.60
CA LEU A 127 -44.66 -18.67 -33.24
C LEU A 127 -46.15 -18.25 -33.42
N VAL A 128 -46.50 -17.01 -33.10
CA VAL A 128 -47.84 -16.47 -33.36
C VAL A 128 -48.14 -16.44 -34.86
N LEU A 129 -47.17 -16.06 -35.69
CA LEU A 129 -47.33 -16.03 -37.14
C LEU A 129 -47.48 -17.45 -37.70
N GLU A 130 -46.62 -18.39 -37.30
CA GLU A 130 -46.69 -19.79 -37.71
C GLU A 130 -48.02 -20.43 -37.32
N SER A 131 -48.51 -20.16 -36.11
CA SER A 131 -49.83 -20.63 -35.66
C SER A 131 -50.97 -20.10 -36.54
N ARG A 132 -50.93 -18.81 -36.90
CA ARG A 132 -51.93 -18.21 -37.81
C ARG A 132 -51.84 -18.81 -39.21
N PHE A 133 -50.64 -19.00 -39.76
CA PHE A 133 -50.47 -19.64 -41.06
C PHE A 133 -50.97 -21.09 -41.05
N GLY A 134 -50.69 -21.86 -40.00
CA GLY A 134 -51.21 -23.22 -39.83
C GLY A 134 -52.74 -23.26 -39.83
N LEU A 135 -53.40 -22.35 -39.10
CA LEU A 135 -54.86 -22.24 -39.10
C LEU A 135 -55.43 -21.89 -40.48
N ILE A 136 -54.76 -21.01 -41.24
CA ILE A 136 -55.17 -20.65 -42.60
C ILE A 136 -55.04 -21.87 -43.52
N LEU A 137 -53.90 -22.58 -43.48
CA LEU A 137 -53.69 -23.78 -44.28
C LEU A 137 -54.71 -24.87 -43.96
N GLN A 138 -55.00 -25.10 -42.67
CA GLN A 138 -56.03 -26.07 -42.26
C GLN A 138 -57.40 -25.73 -42.85
N ARG A 139 -57.80 -24.46 -42.83
CA ARG A 139 -59.08 -23.98 -43.39
C ARG A 139 -59.15 -24.01 -44.92
N SER A 140 -58.01 -23.88 -45.59
CA SER A 140 -57.95 -23.85 -47.07
C SER A 140 -57.91 -25.23 -47.70
N PHE A 141 -57.51 -26.27 -46.94
CA PHE A 141 -57.33 -27.64 -47.43
C PHE A 141 -58.20 -28.69 -46.72
N SER A 142 -59.18 -28.26 -45.90
CA SER A 142 -60.29 -29.09 -45.38
C SER A 142 -61.61 -28.67 -46.02
#